data_AF-A0A9P0WTP9-F1
#
_entry.id   AF-A0A9P0WTP9-F1
#
_cell.length_a   1.000
_cell.length_b   1.000
_cell.length_c   1.000
_cell.angle_alpha   90.00
_cell.angle_beta   90.00
_cell.angle_gamma   90.00
#
_symmetry.space_group_name_H-M   'P 1'
#
loop_
_entity.id
_entity.type
_entity.pdbx_description
1 polymer ?
#
loop_
_entity_poly.entity_id
_entity_poly.type
_entity_poly.pdbx_seq_one_letter_code
_entity_poly.pdbx_strand_id
1 'polypeptide(L)'
;MPWVRAELLRFAHPHVRARLEKHMGSNLVRLTDKNYMNELEERIRAVNEENLNKRISSRVLDEMERLKRLILVGKTPLKECPPELFNHPVFVFWRMVNREVAKASKKRADAYYRKLKSSQKLDQALEEEAEPEVIEEEGEQLSAEQLLAKCRAELEELKQVDIEKGVRFTDEQFALLKYETNDVKNLKTLTTVEELYALADKIIGTKRV
;
A
#
# COMPACT_ATOMS: atom_id res chain seq x y z
N MET A 1 32.11 65.67 -38.82
CA MET A 1 30.80 65.23 -38.30
C MET A 1 30.13 64.30 -39.30
N PRO A 2 30.29 62.96 -39.21
CA PRO A 2 29.45 62.04 -39.96
C PRO A 2 28.33 61.51 -39.07
N TRP A 3 27.10 61.80 -39.49
CA TRP A 3 25.85 61.39 -38.87
C TRP A 3 25.60 59.92 -39.20
N VAL A 4 25.83 59.02 -38.24
CA VAL A 4 25.45 57.61 -38.39
C VAL A 4 23.93 57.56 -38.33
N ARG A 5 23.30 57.26 -39.48
CA ARG A 5 21.87 56.94 -39.55
C ARG A 5 21.63 55.74 -38.64
N ALA A 6 20.80 55.93 -37.62
CA ALA A 6 20.29 54.83 -36.82
C ALA A 6 19.38 53.97 -37.73
N GLU A 7 19.94 52.90 -38.29
CA GLU A 7 19.14 51.86 -38.93
C GLU A 7 18.19 51.27 -37.89
N LEU A 8 16.90 51.54 -38.08
CA LEU A 8 15.81 50.91 -37.32
C LEU A 8 15.77 49.42 -37.65
N LEU A 9 16.54 48.62 -36.89
CA LEU A 9 16.48 47.17 -36.95
C LEU A 9 15.10 46.69 -36.51
N ARG A 10 14.23 46.40 -37.48
CA ARG A 10 12.96 45.73 -37.25
C ARG A 10 13.25 44.25 -36.96
N PHE A 11 12.89 43.78 -35.77
CA PHE A 11 12.98 42.35 -35.45
C PHE A 11 12.05 41.56 -36.38
N ALA A 12 12.64 40.65 -37.16
CA ALA A 12 11.91 39.80 -38.10
C ALA A 12 11.00 38.77 -37.39
N HIS A 13 11.31 38.40 -36.14
CA HIS A 13 10.61 37.35 -35.42
C HIS A 13 9.48 37.91 -34.51
N PRO A 14 8.20 37.59 -34.75
CA PRO A 14 7.06 38.14 -33.99
C PRO A 14 7.12 37.85 -32.49
N HIS A 15 7.58 36.66 -32.11
CA HIS A 15 7.69 36.26 -30.69
C HIS A 15 8.75 37.06 -29.92
N VAL A 16 9.86 37.40 -30.58
CA VAL A 16 10.93 38.20 -29.96
C VAL A 16 10.44 39.62 -29.77
N ARG A 17 9.76 40.18 -30.79
CA ARG A 17 9.11 41.48 -30.70
C ARG A 17 8.09 41.53 -29.57
N ALA A 18 7.18 40.56 -29.48
CA ALA A 18 6.17 40.50 -28.43
C ALA A 18 6.77 40.38 -27.02
N ARG A 19 7.89 39.64 -26.85
CA ARG A 19 8.62 39.59 -25.58
C ARG A 19 9.27 40.92 -25.23
N LEU A 20 9.96 41.54 -26.19
CA LEU A 20 10.63 42.83 -25.97
C LEU A 20 9.62 43.92 -25.64
N GLU A 21 8.49 43.95 -26.35
CA GLU A 21 7.35 44.84 -26.06
C GLU A 21 6.75 44.54 -24.68
N LYS A 22 6.61 43.26 -24.30
CA LYS A 22 6.14 42.88 -22.95
C LYS A 22 7.09 43.32 -21.85
N HIS A 23 8.40 43.24 -22.06
CA HIS A 23 9.39 43.68 -21.07
C HIS A 23 9.47 45.22 -21.03
N MET A 24 9.61 45.91 -22.16
CA MET A 24 9.89 47.35 -22.17
C MET A 24 8.66 48.24 -22.29
N GLY A 25 7.51 47.71 -22.69
CA GLY A 25 6.29 48.48 -22.94
C GLY A 25 6.38 49.36 -24.18
N SER A 26 7.40 49.18 -25.01
CA SER A 26 7.67 50.00 -26.19
C SER A 26 7.88 49.13 -27.43
N ASN A 27 7.45 49.67 -28.57
CA ASN A 27 7.63 49.06 -29.89
C ASN A 27 8.99 49.36 -30.52
N LEU A 28 9.81 50.17 -29.85
CA LEU A 28 11.06 50.72 -30.38
C LEU A 28 12.21 50.34 -29.45
N VAL A 29 13.13 49.54 -29.99
CA VAL A 29 14.28 49.01 -29.26
C VAL A 29 15.52 49.79 -29.67
N ARG A 30 16.20 50.41 -28.70
CA ARG A 30 17.42 51.20 -28.95
C ARG A 30 18.64 50.35 -28.63
N LEU A 31 19.13 49.61 -29.62
CA LEU A 31 20.28 48.71 -29.45
C LEU A 31 21.60 49.47 -29.22
N THR A 32 21.70 50.71 -29.69
CA THR A 32 22.91 51.54 -29.56
C THR A 32 22.96 52.33 -28.25
N ASP A 33 21.87 52.33 -27.47
CA ASP A 33 21.78 53.05 -26.20
C ASP A 33 22.12 52.09 -25.04
N LYS A 34 23.24 52.34 -24.36
CA LYS A 34 23.72 51.52 -23.24
C LYS A 34 22.70 51.49 -22.09
N ASN A 35 22.03 52.60 -21.81
CA ASN A 35 21.09 52.69 -20.69
C ASN A 35 19.86 51.82 -20.98
N TYR A 36 19.31 51.93 -22.19
CA TYR A 36 18.19 51.11 -22.64
C TYR A 36 18.52 49.61 -22.57
N MET A 37 19.72 49.21 -23.01
CA MET A 37 20.13 47.81 -22.99
C MET A 37 20.32 47.26 -21.57
N ASN A 38 20.88 48.07 -20.65
CA ASN A 38 21.01 47.70 -19.24
C ASN A 38 19.63 47.52 -18.57
N GLU A 39 18.71 48.46 -18.75
CA GLU A 39 17.35 48.38 -18.20
C GLU A 39 16.59 47.15 -18.74
N LEU A 40 16.74 46.86 -20.04
CA LEU A 40 16.15 45.68 -20.66
C LEU A 40 16.71 44.40 -20.04
N GLU A 41 18.02 44.33 -19.84
CA GLU A 41 18.68 43.18 -19.22
C GLU A 41 18.22 42.96 -17.78
N GLU A 42 18.19 44.01 -16.97
CA GLU A 42 17.71 43.95 -15.59
C GLU A 42 16.25 43.48 -15.53
N ARG A 43 15.40 43.99 -16.43
CA ARG A 43 13.99 43.61 -16.45
C ARG A 43 13.78 42.17 -16.92
N ILE A 44 14.57 41.69 -17.88
CA ILE A 44 14.54 40.27 -18.28
C ILE A 44 14.95 39.39 -17.11
N ARG A 45 16.02 39.75 -16.37
CA ARG A 45 16.45 39.02 -15.17
C ARG A 45 15.36 39.00 -14.10
N ALA A 46 14.79 40.17 -13.77
CA ALA A 46 13.73 40.29 -12.76
C ALA A 46 12.49 39.44 -13.11
N VAL A 47 12.02 39.47 -14.36
CA VAL A 47 10.87 38.66 -14.78
C VAL A 47 11.20 37.16 -14.74
N ASN A 48 12.42 36.77 -15.08
CA ASN A 48 12.82 35.37 -15.00
C ASN A 48 12.88 34.89 -13.53
N GLU A 49 13.47 35.69 -12.64
CA GLU A 49 13.49 35.42 -11.20
C GLU A 49 12.09 35.35 -10.61
N GLU A 50 11.19 36.28 -10.97
CA GLU A 50 9.80 36.28 -10.52
C GLU A 50 9.07 35.01 -10.97
N ASN A 51 9.22 34.60 -12.24
CA ASN A 51 8.62 33.37 -12.74
C ASN A 51 9.19 32.12 -12.06
N LEU A 52 10.50 32.12 -11.79
CA LEU A 52 11.16 31.03 -11.07
C LEU A 52 10.65 30.94 -9.62
N ASN A 53 10.56 32.07 -8.93
CA ASN A 53 10.01 32.15 -7.57
C ASN A 53 8.55 31.70 -7.53
N LYS A 54 7.71 32.13 -8.48
CA LYS A 54 6.32 31.65 -8.60
C LYS A 54 6.25 30.13 -8.74
N ARG A 55 7.12 29.54 -9.56
CA ARG A 55 7.19 28.08 -9.73
C ARG A 55 7.67 27.36 -8.48
N ILE A 56 8.65 27.92 -7.76
CA ILE A 56 9.13 27.38 -6.49
C ILE A 56 8.00 27.42 -5.46
N SER A 57 7.35 28.57 -5.27
CA SER A 57 6.25 28.72 -4.32
C SER A 57 5.08 27.79 -4.63
N SER A 58 4.71 27.64 -5.91
CA SER A 58 3.69 26.67 -6.33
C SER A 58 4.08 25.24 -5.95
N ARG A 59 5.33 24.83 -6.23
CA ARG A 59 5.82 23.49 -5.88
C ARG A 59 5.84 23.26 -4.37
N VAL A 60 6.22 24.27 -3.58
CA VAL A 60 6.21 24.18 -2.11
C VAL A 60 4.78 23.96 -1.60
N LEU A 61 3.80 24.68 -2.16
CA LEU A 61 2.39 24.50 -1.81
C LEU A 61 1.88 23.10 -2.20
N ASP A 62 2.21 22.63 -3.40
CA ASP A 62 1.82 21.31 -3.89
C ASP A 62 2.41 20.20 -3.00
N GLU A 63 3.70 20.28 -2.63
CA GLU A 63 4.33 19.33 -1.73
C GLU A 63 3.75 19.39 -0.31
N MET A 64 3.43 20.58 0.19
CA MET A 64 2.78 20.75 1.48
C MET A 64 1.39 20.10 1.48
N GLU A 65 0.61 20.24 0.40
CA GLU A 65 -0.68 19.58 0.26
C GLU A 65 -0.54 18.06 0.12
N ARG A 66 0.45 17.59 -0.65
CA ARG A 66 0.76 16.16 -0.77
C ARG A 66 1.09 15.55 0.58
N LEU A 67 1.92 16.23 1.39
CA LEU A 67 2.23 15.81 2.75
C LEU A 67 0.99 15.78 3.64
N LYS A 68 0.12 16.80 3.56
CA LYS A 68 -1.14 16.83 4.31
C LYS A 68 -2.00 15.60 4.00
N ARG A 69 -2.14 15.26 2.72
CA ARG A 69 -2.89 14.08 2.25
C ARG A 69 -2.25 12.78 2.74
N LEU A 70 -0.92 12.68 2.69
CA LEU A 70 -0.20 11.48 3.09
C LEU A 70 -0.36 11.17 4.60
N ILE A 71 -0.34 12.21 5.44
CA ILE A 71 -0.59 12.09 6.88
C ILE A 71 -2.04 11.70 7.14
N LEU A 72 -3.02 12.30 6.44
CA LEU A 72 -4.44 11.94 6.59
C LEU A 72 -4.74 10.49 6.23
N VAL A 73 -4.09 9.98 5.17
CA VAL A 73 -4.18 8.58 4.75
C VAL A 73 -3.42 7.65 5.71
N GLY A 74 -2.52 8.19 6.54
CA GLY A 74 -1.77 7.42 7.54
C GLY A 74 -0.54 6.69 6.99
N LYS A 75 -0.06 7.05 5.79
CA LYS A 75 1.16 6.46 5.19
C LYS A 75 2.45 7.03 5.80
N THR A 76 2.40 8.24 6.34
CA THR A 76 3.50 8.85 7.10
C THR A 76 3.15 8.94 8.58
N PRO A 77 4.03 8.47 9.48
CA PRO A 77 3.78 8.54 10.92
C PRO A 77 3.84 9.99 11.41
N LEU A 78 2.97 10.36 12.37
CA LEU A 78 2.88 11.73 12.90
C LEU A 78 4.16 12.25 13.57
N LYS A 79 5.15 11.39 13.84
CA LYS A 79 6.44 11.76 14.44
C LYS A 79 7.32 12.59 13.50
N GLU A 80 7.09 12.50 12.19
CA GLU A 80 7.83 13.25 11.16
C GLU A 80 7.05 14.49 10.68
N CYS A 81 5.94 14.82 11.34
CA CYS A 81 5.14 15.98 10.99
C CYS A 81 5.86 17.27 11.40
N PRO A 82 6.10 18.22 10.47
CA PRO A 82 6.67 19.52 10.79
C PRO A 82 5.82 20.24 11.86
N PRO A 83 6.43 21.01 12.77
CA PRO A 83 5.73 21.68 13.88
C PRO A 83 4.62 22.63 13.39
N GLU A 84 4.77 23.20 12.19
CA GLU A 84 3.78 24.07 11.53
C GLU A 84 2.47 23.35 11.19
N LEU A 85 2.53 22.05 10.87
CA LEU A 85 1.38 21.22 10.54
C LEU A 85 0.72 20.62 11.78
N PHE A 86 1.39 20.64 12.94
CA PHE A 86 0.90 20.02 14.16
C PHE A 86 -0.38 20.67 14.70
N ASN A 87 -0.47 22.01 14.60
CA ASN A 87 -1.60 22.81 15.10
C ASN A 87 -2.69 23.04 14.06
N HIS A 88 -2.52 22.54 12.84
CA HIS A 88 -3.51 22.76 11.79
C HIS A 88 -4.82 22.01 12.15
N PRO A 89 -5.99 22.67 12.05
CA PRO A 89 -7.25 22.19 12.62
C PRO A 89 -7.66 20.80 12.14
N VAL A 90 -7.37 20.48 10.86
CA VAL A 90 -7.60 19.16 10.28
C VAL A 90 -6.84 18.04 11.01
N PHE A 91 -5.58 18.28 11.41
CA PHE A 91 -4.80 17.26 12.14
C PHE A 91 -5.20 17.14 13.60
N VAL A 92 -5.61 18.24 14.23
CA VAL A 92 -6.16 18.22 15.58
C VAL A 92 -7.43 17.36 15.60
N PHE A 93 -8.37 17.62 14.68
CA PHE A 93 -9.61 16.85 14.56
C PHE A 93 -9.34 15.38 14.25
N TRP A 94 -8.50 15.10 13.25
CA TRP A 94 -8.11 13.73 12.87
C TRP A 94 -7.51 12.97 14.06
N ARG A 95 -6.66 13.61 14.86
CA ARG A 95 -6.05 13.00 16.06
C ARG A 95 -7.08 12.72 17.15
N MET A 96 -8.02 13.65 17.36
CA MET A 96 -9.12 13.47 18.32
C MET A 96 -9.99 12.28 17.92
N VAL A 97 -10.40 12.22 16.65
CA VAL A 97 -11.23 11.12 16.12
C VAL A 97 -10.48 9.80 16.21
N ASN A 98 -9.22 9.73 15.74
CA ASN A 98 -8.44 8.50 15.82
C ASN A 98 -8.20 8.04 17.26
N ARG A 99 -8.00 8.97 18.19
CA ARG A 99 -7.91 8.63 19.62
C ARG A 99 -9.20 7.99 20.13
N GLU A 100 -10.35 8.50 19.73
CA GLU A 100 -11.63 7.97 20.17
C GLU A 100 -11.96 6.63 19.50
N VAL A 101 -11.65 6.47 18.22
CA VAL A 101 -11.74 5.19 17.49
C VAL A 101 -10.83 4.14 18.14
N ALA A 102 -9.60 4.49 18.49
CA ALA A 102 -8.67 3.58 19.15
C ALA A 102 -9.17 3.15 20.55
N LYS A 103 -9.71 4.09 21.34
CA LYS A 103 -10.35 3.75 22.62
C LYS A 103 -11.54 2.82 22.43
N ALA A 104 -12.42 3.10 21.47
CA ALA A 104 -13.58 2.27 21.19
C ALA A 104 -13.18 0.86 20.72
N SER A 105 -12.18 0.78 19.83
CA SER A 105 -11.60 -0.48 19.36
C SER A 105 -11.02 -1.30 20.51
N LYS A 106 -10.19 -0.67 21.37
CA LYS A 106 -9.63 -1.31 22.57
C LYS A 106 -10.74 -1.84 23.49
N LYS A 107 -11.77 -1.04 23.77
CA LYS A 107 -12.92 -1.48 24.58
C LYS A 107 -13.62 -2.70 23.99
N ARG A 108 -13.81 -2.74 22.67
CA ARG A 108 -14.41 -3.91 21.99
C ARG A 108 -13.52 -5.14 22.07
N ALA A 109 -12.22 -4.99 21.82
CA ALA A 109 -11.26 -6.09 21.96
C ALA A 109 -11.24 -6.62 23.40
N ASP A 110 -11.16 -5.74 24.40
CA ASP A 110 -11.17 -6.12 25.82
C ASP A 110 -12.49 -6.80 26.23
N ALA A 111 -13.62 -6.39 25.65
CA ALA A 111 -14.92 -7.05 25.87
C ALA A 111 -14.95 -8.43 25.22
N TYR A 112 -14.42 -8.57 24.00
CA TYR A 112 -14.29 -9.86 23.31
C TYR A 112 -13.40 -10.83 24.09
N TYR A 113 -12.21 -10.40 24.52
CA TYR A 113 -11.30 -11.21 25.32
C TYR A 113 -11.91 -11.62 26.67
N ARG A 114 -12.71 -10.74 27.29
CA ARG A 114 -13.45 -11.10 28.51
C ARG A 114 -14.47 -12.20 28.26
N LYS A 115 -15.25 -12.11 27.18
CA LYS A 115 -16.21 -13.16 26.79
C LYS A 115 -15.52 -14.49 26.48
N LEU A 116 -14.37 -14.45 25.81
CA LEU A 116 -13.60 -15.65 25.49
C LEU A 116 -13.10 -16.34 26.77
N LYS A 117 -12.54 -15.55 27.70
CA LYS A 117 -12.11 -16.08 29.02
C LYS A 117 -13.27 -16.62 29.85
N SER A 118 -14.45 -15.99 29.80
CA SER A 118 -15.62 -16.52 30.51
C SER A 118 -16.15 -17.82 29.89
N SER A 119 -16.12 -17.95 28.56
CA SER A 119 -16.48 -19.20 27.87
C SER A 119 -15.51 -20.31 28.23
N GLN A 120 -14.20 -20.07 28.17
CA GLN A 120 -13.19 -21.05 28.56
C GLN A 120 -13.35 -21.54 30.00
N LYS A 121 -13.68 -20.64 30.93
CA LYS A 121 -13.97 -21.04 32.32
C LYS A 121 -15.25 -21.86 32.46
N LEU A 122 -16.26 -21.58 31.64
CA LEU A 122 -17.51 -22.32 31.63
C LEU A 122 -17.30 -23.71 31.03
N ASP A 123 -16.57 -23.81 29.92
CA ASP A 123 -16.19 -25.10 29.31
C ASP A 123 -15.35 -25.93 30.28
N GLN A 124 -14.37 -25.33 30.97
CA GLN A 124 -13.60 -26.01 32.03
C GLN A 124 -14.48 -26.50 33.19
N ALA A 125 -15.44 -25.69 33.64
CA ALA A 125 -16.37 -26.11 34.70
C ALA A 125 -17.35 -27.20 34.23
N LEU A 126 -17.74 -27.19 32.96
CA LEU A 126 -18.60 -28.22 32.37
C LEU A 126 -17.85 -29.54 32.17
N GLU A 127 -16.55 -29.47 31.87
CA GLU A 127 -15.64 -30.62 31.75
C GLU A 127 -15.34 -31.23 33.13
N GLU A 128 -15.25 -30.40 34.18
CA GLU A 128 -15.10 -30.83 35.59
C GLU A 128 -16.41 -31.44 36.15
N GLU A 129 -17.60 -30.96 35.74
CA GLU A 129 -18.89 -31.63 36.07
C GLU A 129 -19.20 -32.86 35.18
N ALA A 130 -18.47 -33.03 34.08
CA ALA A 130 -18.56 -34.19 33.20
C ALA A 130 -17.45 -35.22 33.47
N GLU A 131 -16.83 -35.21 34.65
CA GLU A 131 -15.90 -36.27 35.06
C GLU A 131 -16.63 -37.63 35.06
N PRO A 132 -16.24 -38.60 34.21
CA PRO A 132 -16.57 -39.99 34.45
C PRO A 132 -15.84 -40.46 35.70
N GLU A 133 -16.46 -41.36 36.47
CA GLU A 133 -15.83 -42.06 37.59
C GLU A 133 -14.38 -42.44 37.23
N VAL A 134 -13.43 -41.90 37.99
CA VAL A 134 -12.00 -42.11 37.80
C VAL A 134 -11.69 -43.60 37.91
N ILE A 135 -11.54 -44.27 36.77
CA ILE A 135 -10.81 -45.53 36.69
C ILE A 135 -9.33 -45.13 36.61
N GLU A 136 -8.62 -45.37 37.71
CA GLU A 136 -7.17 -45.28 37.78
C GLU A 136 -6.55 -46.29 36.80
N GLU A 137 -6.36 -45.90 35.54
CA GLU A 137 -5.50 -46.64 34.63
C GLU A 137 -4.06 -46.14 34.81
N GLU A 138 -3.29 -46.97 35.49
CA GLU A 138 -1.85 -46.92 35.60
C GLU A 138 -1.22 -46.58 34.25
N GLY A 139 -0.41 -45.53 34.21
CA GLY A 139 0.28 -45.09 33.00
C GLY A 139 1.30 -46.14 32.53
N GLU A 140 0.88 -47.08 31.69
CA GLU A 140 1.79 -47.80 30.82
C GLU A 140 2.45 -46.78 29.88
N GLN A 141 3.76 -46.66 29.98
CA GLN A 141 4.57 -45.85 29.07
C GLN A 141 4.51 -46.47 27.67
N LEU A 142 3.48 -46.10 26.91
CA LEU A 142 3.31 -46.51 25.52
C LEU A 142 4.52 -46.04 24.71
N SER A 143 5.07 -46.95 23.89
CA SER A 143 6.20 -46.61 23.03
C SER A 143 5.78 -45.54 22.00
N ALA A 144 6.75 -44.82 21.45
CA ALA A 144 6.47 -43.76 20.46
C ALA A 144 5.65 -44.25 19.25
N GLU A 145 5.78 -45.53 18.87
CA GLU A 145 4.99 -46.13 17.79
C GLU A 145 3.53 -46.37 18.19
N GLN A 146 3.28 -46.77 19.43
CA GLN A 146 1.93 -46.99 19.95
C GLN A 146 1.18 -45.67 20.15
N LEU A 147 1.89 -44.61 20.58
CA LEU A 147 1.33 -43.26 20.64
C LEU A 147 0.98 -42.73 19.25
N LEU A 148 1.87 -42.92 18.26
CA LEU A 148 1.56 -42.56 16.87
C LEU A 148 0.35 -43.32 16.32
N ALA A 149 0.19 -44.60 16.68
CA ALA A 149 -0.97 -45.39 16.27
C ALA A 149 -2.27 -44.87 16.92
N LYS A 150 -2.25 -44.57 18.23
CA LYS A 150 -3.40 -43.97 18.92
C LYS A 150 -3.77 -42.59 18.34
N CYS A 151 -2.81 -41.70 18.15
CA CYS A 151 -3.06 -40.39 17.56
C CYS A 151 -3.62 -40.48 16.14
N ARG A 152 -3.23 -41.50 15.35
CA ARG A 152 -3.82 -41.73 14.03
C ARG A 152 -5.26 -42.22 14.12
N ALA A 153 -5.56 -43.12 15.04
CA ALA A 153 -6.91 -43.62 15.27
C ALA A 153 -7.86 -42.49 15.71
N GLU A 154 -7.43 -41.67 16.67
CA GLU A 154 -8.18 -40.49 17.11
C GLU A 154 -8.43 -39.49 15.96
N LEU A 155 -7.43 -39.28 15.11
CA LEU A 155 -7.58 -38.43 13.90
C LEU A 155 -8.56 -39.03 12.89
N GLU A 156 -8.68 -40.34 12.77
CA GLU A 156 -9.64 -41.00 11.89
C GLU A 156 -11.07 -40.94 12.46
N GLU A 157 -11.24 -41.12 13.76
CA GLU A 157 -12.53 -40.96 14.43
C GLU A 157 -13.03 -39.52 14.31
N LEU A 158 -12.17 -38.53 14.56
CA LEU A 158 -12.53 -37.11 14.37
C LEU A 158 -12.95 -36.80 12.93
N LYS A 159 -12.26 -37.38 11.93
CA LYS A 159 -12.65 -37.22 10.52
C LYS A 159 -14.04 -37.82 10.25
N GLN A 160 -14.35 -39.00 10.81
CA GLN A 160 -15.67 -39.62 10.65
C GLN A 160 -16.76 -38.76 11.28
N VAL A 161 -16.53 -38.26 12.49
CA VAL A 161 -17.48 -37.37 13.19
C VAL A 161 -17.70 -36.07 12.41
N ASP A 162 -16.66 -35.48 11.84
CA ASP A 162 -16.78 -34.26 11.02
C ASP A 162 -17.51 -34.48 9.70
N ILE A 163 -17.41 -35.69 9.12
CA ILE A 163 -18.17 -36.10 7.94
C ILE A 163 -19.65 -36.27 8.30
N GLU A 164 -19.96 -36.93 9.43
CA GLU A 164 -21.34 -37.11 9.91
C GLU A 164 -22.01 -35.78 10.28
N LYS A 165 -21.25 -34.85 10.87
CA LYS A 165 -21.71 -33.48 11.17
C LYS A 165 -21.85 -32.60 9.92
N GLY A 166 -21.46 -33.10 8.73
CA GLY A 166 -21.54 -32.38 7.46
C GLY A 166 -20.55 -31.22 7.33
N VAL A 167 -19.52 -31.16 8.19
CA VAL A 167 -18.49 -30.12 8.18
C VAL A 167 -17.34 -30.49 7.24
N ARG A 168 -17.19 -31.78 6.91
CA ARG A 168 -16.18 -32.31 5.99
C ARG A 168 -16.80 -33.23 4.93
N PHE A 169 -16.31 -33.14 3.69
CA PHE A 169 -16.65 -34.11 2.62
C PHE A 169 -15.82 -35.39 2.76
N THR A 170 -16.37 -36.52 2.28
CA THR A 170 -15.55 -37.74 2.13
C THR A 170 -14.42 -37.49 1.13
N ASP A 171 -13.29 -38.18 1.28
CA ASP A 171 -12.12 -37.96 0.43
C ASP A 171 -12.45 -38.24 -1.06
N GLU A 172 -13.37 -39.16 -1.34
CA GLU A 172 -13.90 -39.43 -2.69
C GLU A 172 -14.74 -38.28 -3.23
N GLN A 173 -15.65 -37.73 -2.42
CA GLN A 173 -16.45 -36.55 -2.80
C GLN A 173 -15.56 -35.32 -2.99
N PHE A 174 -14.54 -35.16 -2.15
CA PHE A 174 -13.57 -34.08 -2.27
C PHE A 174 -12.74 -34.19 -3.56
N ALA A 175 -12.34 -35.40 -3.94
CA ALA A 175 -11.62 -35.65 -5.19
C ALA A 175 -12.46 -35.32 -6.43
N LEU A 176 -13.77 -35.53 -6.38
CA LEU A 176 -14.70 -35.14 -7.44
C LEU A 176 -14.97 -33.62 -7.45
N LEU A 177 -15.03 -33.00 -6.28
CA LEU A 177 -15.26 -31.55 -6.15
C LEU A 177 -14.05 -30.74 -6.62
N LYS A 178 -12.84 -31.28 -6.43
CA LYS A 178 -11.59 -30.65 -6.87
C LYS A 178 -11.44 -30.78 -8.38
N TYR A 179 -11.92 -29.79 -9.11
CA TYR A 179 -11.70 -29.71 -10.55
C TYR A 179 -10.21 -29.50 -10.84
N GLU A 180 -9.49 -30.58 -11.15
CA GLU A 180 -8.15 -30.50 -11.72
C GLU A 180 -8.27 -30.36 -13.25
N THR A 181 -7.62 -29.35 -13.83
CA THR A 181 -7.56 -29.17 -15.28
C THR A 181 -6.85 -30.36 -15.93
N ASN A 182 -7.24 -30.71 -17.16
CA ASN A 182 -6.70 -31.88 -17.86
C ASN A 182 -5.17 -31.83 -17.97
N ASP A 183 -4.60 -30.63 -18.13
CA ASP A 183 -3.16 -30.40 -18.18
C ASP A 183 -2.44 -30.76 -16.86
N VAL A 184 -3.07 -30.51 -15.70
CA VAL A 184 -2.52 -30.86 -14.38
C VAL A 184 -2.56 -32.38 -14.14
N LYS A 185 -3.59 -33.06 -14.66
CA LYS A 185 -3.66 -34.53 -14.61
C LYS A 185 -2.56 -35.16 -15.46
N ASN A 186 -2.35 -34.62 -16.66
CA ASN A 186 -1.30 -35.09 -17.57
C ASN A 186 0.10 -34.86 -16.99
N LEU A 187 0.33 -33.74 -16.28
CA LEU A 187 1.61 -33.46 -15.63
C LEU A 187 1.97 -34.51 -14.56
N LYS A 188 0.99 -35.06 -13.82
CA LYS A 188 1.22 -36.12 -12.83
C LYS A 188 1.54 -37.48 -13.45
N THR A 189 1.17 -37.70 -14.72
CA THR A 189 1.37 -38.98 -15.42
C THR A 189 2.65 -39.04 -16.25
N LEU A 190 3.29 -37.89 -16.51
CA LEU A 190 4.50 -37.84 -17.33
C LEU A 190 5.74 -38.24 -16.53
N THR A 191 6.57 -39.09 -17.13
CA THR A 191 7.81 -39.63 -16.53
C THR A 191 9.07 -39.00 -17.13
N THR A 192 8.92 -38.30 -18.25
CA THR A 192 9.96 -37.62 -19.03
C THR A 192 10.13 -36.18 -18.54
N VAL A 193 11.37 -35.85 -18.15
CA VAL A 193 11.69 -34.56 -17.49
C VAL A 193 11.43 -33.36 -18.41
N GLU A 194 11.80 -33.45 -19.68
CA GLU A 194 11.64 -32.35 -20.66
C GLU A 194 10.16 -32.01 -20.94
N GLU A 195 9.33 -33.04 -21.08
CA GLU A 195 7.88 -32.87 -21.33
C GLU A 195 7.16 -32.35 -20.09
N LEU A 196 7.60 -32.75 -18.89
CA LEU A 196 7.10 -32.24 -17.62
C LEU A 196 7.34 -30.72 -17.52
N TYR A 197 8.56 -30.25 -17.79
CA TYR A 197 8.88 -28.82 -17.76
C TYR A 197 8.12 -28.03 -18.82
N ALA A 198 8.00 -28.56 -20.05
CA ALA A 198 7.23 -27.90 -21.11
C ALA A 198 5.74 -27.72 -20.77
N LEU A 199 5.12 -28.74 -20.15
CA LEU A 199 3.73 -28.66 -19.68
C LEU A 199 3.59 -27.77 -18.43
N ALA A 200 4.56 -27.80 -17.52
CA ALA A 200 4.59 -26.92 -16.34
C ALA A 200 4.62 -25.44 -16.77
N ASP A 201 5.48 -25.09 -17.74
CA ASP A 201 5.59 -23.73 -18.27
C ASP A 201 4.31 -23.29 -18.98
N LYS A 202 3.62 -24.21 -19.65
CA LYS A 202 2.30 -23.96 -20.26
C LYS A 202 1.21 -23.70 -19.23
N ILE A 203 1.22 -24.42 -18.10
CA ILE A 203 0.21 -24.30 -17.03
C ILE A 203 0.45 -23.03 -16.20
N ILE A 204 1.70 -22.74 -15.84
CA ILE A 204 2.07 -21.60 -14.98
C ILE A 204 2.06 -20.30 -15.80
N GLY A 205 2.27 -20.39 -17.12
CA GLY A 205 2.46 -19.26 -18.01
C GLY A 205 3.85 -18.68 -17.79
N THR A 206 4.59 -18.49 -18.88
CA THR A 206 5.90 -17.84 -18.82
C THR A 206 5.77 -16.42 -18.27
N LYS A 207 6.11 -16.24 -16.98
CA LYS A 207 6.46 -14.92 -16.46
C LYS A 207 7.71 -14.48 -17.22
N ARG A 208 7.51 -13.67 -18.26
CA ARG A 208 8.59 -12.89 -18.88
C ARG A 208 9.24 -12.06 -17.76
N VAL A 209 10.47 -12.44 -17.40
CA VAL A 209 11.45 -11.52 -16.82
C VAL A 209 12.12 -10.80 -17.97
#